data_AF-A0A4R1BSA8-F1
#
_entry.id   AF-A0A4R1BSA8-F1
#
_cell.length_a   1.000
_cell.length_b   1.000
_cell.length_c   1.000
_cell.angle_alpha   90.00
_cell.angle_beta   90.00
_cell.angle_gamma   90.00
#
_symmetry.space_group_name_H-M   'P 1'
#
loop_
_entity.id
_entity.type
_entity.pdbx_description
1 polymer ?
#
loop_
_entity_poly.entity_id
_entity_poly.type
_entity_poly.pdbx_seq_one_letter_code
_entity_poly.pdbx_strand_id
1 'polypeptide(L)'
;MDLEGVREWVRAAERARDEVYPLLEVDREFGEILLDERQREVYRRRRILYEVQEATRRVAGERPEMILVTYDAAGDRYECRLFYKQAGAVRGLERFSVAARLEDVLEFGSHADPNVRLASEKIGEFHALRLRRAEEGEIAPSRRVFYASEL
;
A
#
# COMPACT_ATOMS: atom_id res chain seq x y z
N MET A 1 16.16 -5.76 -7.16
CA MET A 1 16.59 -6.63 -6.05
C MET A 1 15.32 -7.07 -5.35
N ASP A 2 15.02 -8.37 -5.36
CA ASP A 2 13.83 -8.92 -4.71
C ASP A 2 14.08 -9.11 -3.20
N LEU A 3 13.02 -9.44 -2.45
CA LEU A 3 13.11 -9.60 -1.01
C LEU A 3 14.09 -10.71 -0.60
N GLU A 4 14.17 -11.79 -1.39
CA GLU A 4 15.08 -12.89 -1.13
C GLU A 4 16.55 -12.49 -1.36
N GLY A 5 16.84 -11.71 -2.41
CA GLY A 5 18.17 -11.12 -2.63
C GLY A 5 18.60 -10.18 -1.51
N VAL A 6 17.68 -9.39 -0.95
CA VAL A 6 17.98 -8.54 0.23
C VAL A 6 18.25 -9.40 1.48
N ARG A 7 17.49 -10.48 1.69
CA ARG A 7 17.75 -11.42 2.79
C ARG A 7 19.13 -12.08 2.69
N GLU A 8 19.51 -12.51 1.49
CA GLU A 8 20.84 -13.10 1.29
C GLU A 8 21.96 -12.07 1.48
N TRP A 9 21.73 -10.82 1.09
CA TRP A 9 22.66 -9.71 1.35
C TRP A 9 22.85 -9.40 2.84
N VAL A 10 21.79 -9.56 3.66
CA VAL A 10 21.89 -9.48 5.13
C VAL A 10 22.67 -10.66 5.68
N ARG A 11 22.33 -11.89 5.26
CA ARG A 11 23.03 -13.11 5.70
C ARG A 11 24.53 -13.06 5.39
N ALA A 12 24.92 -12.49 4.26
CA ALA A 12 26.33 -12.29 3.94
C ALA A 12 27.05 -11.38 4.97
N ALA A 13 26.39 -10.33 5.48
CA ALA A 13 26.97 -9.51 6.54
C ALA A 13 27.02 -10.22 7.90
N GLU A 14 26.01 -11.05 8.20
CA GLU A 14 26.00 -11.86 9.42
C GLU A 14 27.16 -12.87 9.41
N ARG A 15 27.39 -13.57 8.29
CA ARG A 15 28.55 -14.46 8.12
C ARG A 15 29.88 -13.72 8.27
N ALA A 16 30.02 -12.56 7.63
CA ALA A 16 31.23 -11.74 7.73
C ALA A 16 31.48 -11.20 9.15
N ARG A 17 30.43 -11.01 9.96
CA ARG A 17 30.57 -10.72 11.39
C ARG A 17 31.03 -11.96 12.14
N ASP A 18 30.41 -13.11 11.87
CA ASP A 18 30.69 -14.35 12.60
C ASP A 18 32.14 -14.84 12.38
N GLU A 19 32.71 -14.54 11.20
CA GLU A 19 34.12 -14.75 10.87
C GLU A 19 35.10 -13.92 11.74
N VAL A 20 34.62 -12.89 12.46
CA VAL A 20 35.45 -12.08 13.37
C VAL A 20 35.59 -12.72 14.75
N TYR A 21 34.66 -13.57 15.19
CA TYR A 21 34.73 -14.17 16.53
C TYR A 21 36.04 -14.93 16.80
N PRO A 22 36.61 -15.72 15.87
CA PRO A 22 37.90 -16.37 16.09
C PRO A 22 39.06 -15.38 16.28
N LEU A 23 38.98 -14.16 15.71
CA LEU A 23 40.04 -13.16 15.86
C LEU A 23 40.10 -12.60 17.28
N LEU A 24 39.02 -12.67 18.06
CA LEU A 24 39.00 -12.25 19.47
C LEU A 24 39.90 -13.12 20.35
N GLU A 25 40.14 -14.37 19.95
CA GLU A 25 41.01 -15.30 20.67
C GLU A 25 42.50 -15.05 20.38
N VAL A 26 42.81 -14.38 19.26
CA VAL A 26 44.18 -14.14 18.77
C VAL A 26 44.63 -12.70 19.04
N ASP A 27 43.79 -11.72 18.71
CA ASP A 27 44.01 -10.29 18.94
C ASP A 27 42.69 -9.64 19.35
N ARG A 28 42.52 -9.51 20.67
CA ARG A 28 41.27 -9.04 21.25
C ARG A 28 40.95 -7.59 20.90
N GLU A 29 41.95 -6.70 20.92
CA GLU A 29 41.73 -5.26 20.69
C GLU A 29 41.31 -5.00 19.25
N PHE A 30 42.01 -5.61 18.29
CA PHE A 30 41.65 -5.51 16.88
C PHE A 30 40.34 -6.25 16.55
N GLY A 31 40.12 -7.42 17.17
CA GLY A 31 38.90 -8.20 17.01
C GLY A 31 37.65 -7.46 17.51
N GLU A 32 37.74 -6.73 18.64
CA GLU A 32 36.63 -5.94 19.18
C GLU A 32 36.25 -4.77 18.23
N ILE A 33 37.25 -4.09 17.65
CA ILE A 33 37.03 -3.01 16.67
C ILE A 33 36.32 -3.55 15.42
N LEU A 34 36.85 -4.63 14.84
CA LEU A 34 36.25 -5.25 13.66
C LEU A 34 34.83 -5.76 13.95
N LEU A 35 34.60 -6.33 15.14
CA LEU A 35 33.29 -6.87 15.49
C LEU A 35 32.24 -5.76 15.56
N ASP A 36 32.57 -4.61 16.16
CA ASP A 36 31.65 -3.46 16.22
C ASP A 36 31.33 -2.93 14.82
N GLU A 37 32.33 -2.80 13.95
CA GLU A 37 32.12 -2.38 12.55
C GLU A 37 31.20 -3.35 11.79
N ARG A 38 31.45 -4.66 11.89
CA ARG A 38 30.61 -5.68 11.25
C ARG A 38 29.21 -5.71 11.83
N GLN A 39 29.07 -5.52 13.14
CA GLN A 39 27.79 -5.48 13.81
C GLN A 39 26.96 -4.25 13.39
N ARG A 40 27.58 -3.07 13.24
CA ARG A 40 26.93 -1.87 12.68
C ARG A 40 26.43 -2.11 11.25
N GLU A 41 27.22 -2.80 10.44
CA GLU A 41 26.82 -3.13 9.08
C GLU A 41 25.64 -4.11 9.05
N VAL A 42 25.65 -5.15 9.88
CA VAL A 42 24.48 -6.04 10.06
C VAL A 42 23.24 -5.24 10.43
N TYR A 43 23.34 -4.31 11.39
CA TYR A 43 22.21 -3.46 11.77
C TYR A 43 21.71 -2.58 10.62
N ARG A 44 22.61 -1.94 9.86
CA ARG A 44 22.26 -1.14 8.69
C ARG A 44 21.49 -1.97 7.67
N ARG A 45 21.95 -3.18 7.36
CA ARG A 45 21.32 -4.06 6.36
C ARG A 45 19.99 -4.63 6.83
N ARG A 46 19.88 -5.01 8.11
CA ARG A 46 18.60 -5.44 8.71
C ARG A 46 17.56 -4.33 8.68
N ARG A 47 17.95 -3.08 8.96
CA ARG A 47 17.06 -1.93 8.83
C ARG A 47 16.51 -1.83 7.41
N ILE A 48 17.37 -1.94 6.39
CA ILE A 48 16.94 -1.92 4.98
C ILE A 48 16.04 -3.11 4.64
N LEU A 49 16.34 -4.31 5.14
CA LEU A 49 15.47 -5.47 4.99
C LEU A 49 14.07 -5.19 5.54
N TYR A 50 13.97 -4.59 6.73
CA TYR A 50 12.68 -4.22 7.30
C TYR A 50 11.97 -3.13 6.51
N GLU A 51 12.68 -2.10 6.04
CA GLU A 51 12.12 -1.06 5.18
C GLU A 51 11.61 -1.64 3.85
N VAL A 52 12.33 -2.59 3.25
CA VAL A 52 11.92 -3.27 2.00
C VAL A 52 10.77 -4.24 2.27
N GLN A 53 10.77 -4.99 3.37
CA GLN A 53 9.64 -5.85 3.77
C GLN A 53 8.38 -5.03 3.96
N GLU A 54 8.51 -3.90 4.66
CA GLU A 54 7.44 -2.95 4.90
C GLU A 54 6.96 -2.33 3.57
N ALA A 55 7.85 -1.91 2.68
CA ALA A 55 7.48 -1.41 1.35
C ALA A 55 6.82 -2.48 0.48
N THR A 56 7.30 -3.73 0.54
CA THR A 56 6.73 -4.86 -0.20
C THR A 56 5.35 -5.22 0.35
N ARG A 57 5.17 -5.16 1.68
CA ARG A 57 3.87 -5.33 2.33
C ARG A 57 2.90 -4.20 1.98
N ARG A 58 3.39 -2.96 1.86
CA ARG A 58 2.61 -1.80 1.39
C ARG A 58 2.18 -1.93 -0.07
N VAL A 59 3.03 -2.49 -0.93
CA VAL A 59 2.70 -2.78 -2.34
C VAL A 59 1.77 -4.00 -2.45
N ALA A 60 1.89 -4.96 -1.53
CA ALA A 60 1.01 -6.11 -1.41
C ALA A 60 -0.25 -5.78 -0.57
N GLY A 61 -1.04 -4.81 -1.05
CA GLY A 61 -2.49 -4.78 -0.80
C GLY A 61 -2.96 -4.65 0.65
N GLU A 62 -2.68 -3.52 1.31
CA GLU A 62 -3.65 -3.08 2.32
C GLU A 62 -4.94 -2.71 1.59
N ARG A 63 -5.92 -3.61 1.65
CA ARG A 63 -7.26 -3.35 1.12
C ARG A 63 -7.91 -2.26 1.99
N PRO A 64 -8.63 -1.30 1.39
CA PRO A 64 -9.41 -0.35 2.18
C PRO A 64 -10.41 -1.10 3.07
N GLU A 65 -10.62 -0.62 4.30
CA GLU A 65 -11.72 -1.07 5.16
C GLU A 65 -13.05 -0.45 4.73
N MET A 66 -12.98 0.71 4.08
CA MET A 66 -14.15 1.45 3.66
C MET A 66 -13.84 2.32 2.44
N ILE A 67 -14.78 2.35 1.51
CA ILE A 67 -14.77 3.22 0.33
C ILE A 67 -16.00 4.12 0.41
N LEU A 68 -15.80 5.43 0.42
CA LEU A 68 -16.90 6.40 0.29
C LEU A 68 -16.91 6.95 -1.14
N VAL A 69 -18.03 6.76 -1.83
CA VAL A 69 -18.29 7.37 -3.13
C VAL A 69 -19.32 8.48 -2.96
N THR A 70 -19.00 9.68 -3.44
CA THR A 70 -19.89 10.83 -3.46
C THR A 70 -20.03 11.35 -4.87
N TYR A 71 -21.25 11.63 -5.30
CA TYR A 71 -21.54 12.24 -6.59
C TYR A 71 -21.69 13.76 -6.42
N ASP A 72 -20.88 14.51 -7.14
CA ASP A 72 -20.99 15.96 -7.29
C ASP A 72 -21.81 16.28 -8.55
N ALA A 73 -23.02 16.80 -8.33
CA ALA A 73 -23.92 17.19 -9.42
C ALA A 73 -23.46 18.46 -10.16
N ALA A 74 -22.65 19.31 -9.52
CA ALA A 74 -22.18 20.54 -10.15
C ALA A 74 -21.09 20.26 -11.20
N GLY A 75 -20.18 19.34 -10.88
CA GLY A 75 -19.11 18.90 -11.78
C GLY A 75 -19.44 17.70 -12.66
N ASP A 76 -20.56 17.01 -12.40
CA ASP A 76 -20.90 15.69 -12.98
C ASP A 76 -19.77 14.66 -12.77
N ARG A 77 -19.36 14.49 -11.50
CA ARG A 77 -18.22 13.64 -11.12
C ARG A 77 -18.50 12.78 -9.90
N TYR A 78 -17.82 11.64 -9.83
CA TYR A 78 -17.69 10.86 -8.62
C TYR A 78 -16.37 11.17 -7.92
N GLU A 79 -16.49 11.64 -6.69
CA GLU A 79 -15.40 11.75 -5.73
C GLU A 79 -15.37 10.49 -4.87
N CYS A 80 -14.22 9.84 -4.78
CA CYS A 80 -14.06 8.62 -4.02
C CYS A 80 -12.94 8.74 -2.99
N ARG A 81 -13.19 8.18 -1.80
CA ARG A 81 -12.28 8.24 -0.65
C ARG A 81 -12.04 6.86 -0.07
N LEU A 82 -10.78 6.46 0.02
CA LEU A 82 -10.36 5.19 0.61
C LEU A 82 -9.92 5.37 2.06
N PHE A 83 -10.42 4.51 2.94
CA PHE A 83 -10.08 4.49 4.36
C PHE A 83 -9.43 3.16 4.72
N TYR A 84 -8.32 3.21 5.45
CA TYR A 84 -7.50 2.06 5.83
C TYR A 84 -7.44 1.91 7.36
N LYS A 85 -7.33 0.66 7.86
CA LYS A 85 -7.34 0.32 9.29
C LYS A 85 -6.21 0.95 10.10
N GLN A 86 -5.02 1.04 9.49
CA GLN A 86 -3.85 1.64 10.13
C GLN A 86 -3.41 2.85 9.32
N ALA A 87 -3.41 4.01 9.97
CA ALA A 87 -2.92 5.27 9.41
C ALA A 87 -1.38 5.29 9.37
N GLY A 88 -0.78 4.35 8.64
CA GLY A 88 0.66 4.26 8.41
C GLY A 88 1.17 5.39 7.52
N ALA A 89 1.29 6.58 8.10
CA ALA A 89 2.12 7.74 7.76
C ALA A 89 2.18 8.33 6.33
N VAL A 90 1.54 7.80 5.28
CA VAL A 90 1.48 8.48 3.95
C VAL A 90 0.13 8.38 3.22
N ARG A 91 -0.71 7.36 3.50
CA ARG A 91 -2.02 7.16 2.83
C ARG A 91 -3.21 7.35 3.77
N GLY A 92 -3.23 8.44 4.56
CA GLY A 92 -4.31 8.71 5.52
C GLY A 92 -5.70 8.89 4.88
N LEU A 93 -5.75 9.21 3.58
CA LEU A 93 -6.96 9.32 2.77
C LEU A 93 -6.57 9.41 1.30
N GLU A 94 -6.77 8.35 0.52
CA GLU A 94 -6.62 8.44 -0.93
C GLU A 94 -7.90 8.96 -1.53
N ARG A 95 -7.78 10.01 -2.35
CA ARG A 95 -8.89 10.65 -3.04
C ARG A 95 -8.67 10.60 -4.53
N PHE A 96 -9.72 10.26 -5.27
CA PHE A 96 -9.72 10.35 -6.71
C PHE A 96 -11.08 10.80 -7.20
N SER A 97 -11.07 11.44 -8.36
CA SER A 97 -12.23 12.06 -8.98
C SER A 97 -12.36 11.55 -10.40
N VAL A 98 -13.46 10.90 -10.73
CA VAL A 98 -13.77 10.42 -12.08
C VAL A 98 -15.02 11.12 -12.59
N ALA A 99 -15.06 11.47 -13.88
CA ALA A 99 -16.28 12.01 -14.46
C ALA A 99 -17.37 10.93 -14.47
N ALA A 100 -18.63 11.33 -14.32
CA ALA A 100 -19.75 10.42 -14.19
C ALA A 100 -20.23 9.85 -15.53
N ARG A 101 -19.31 9.66 -16.49
CA ARG A 101 -19.55 8.98 -17.77
C ARG A 101 -19.04 7.55 -17.65
N LEU A 102 -19.80 6.60 -18.18
CA LEU A 102 -19.49 5.16 -18.10
C LEU A 102 -18.07 4.84 -18.64
N GLU A 103 -17.68 5.50 -19.72
CA GLU A 103 -16.36 5.34 -20.35
C GLU A 103 -15.23 5.70 -19.39
N ASP A 104 -15.34 6.85 -18.69
CA ASP A 104 -14.34 7.29 -17.72
C ASP A 104 -14.27 6.33 -16.53
N VAL A 105 -15.42 5.83 -16.06
CA VAL A 105 -15.48 4.84 -14.96
C VAL A 105 -14.79 3.53 -15.36
N LEU A 106 -14.98 3.05 -16.58
CA LEU A 106 -14.35 1.84 -17.10
C LEU A 106 -12.84 2.01 -17.33
N GLU A 107 -12.41 3.16 -17.86
CA GLU A 107 -10.98 3.49 -18.00
C GLU A 107 -10.27 3.48 -16.65
N PHE A 108 -10.94 4.03 -15.63
CA PHE A 108 -10.46 4.03 -14.25
C PHE A 108 -10.26 2.61 -13.68
N GLY A 109 -11.00 1.62 -14.20
CA GLY A 109 -10.88 0.20 -13.84
C GLY A 109 -9.62 -0.48 -14.36
N SER A 110 -8.89 0.14 -15.30
CA SER A 110 -7.63 -0.38 -15.86
C SER A 110 -6.38 0.12 -15.12
N HIS A 111 -6.55 0.79 -13.98
CA HIS A 111 -5.46 1.39 -13.23
C HIS A 111 -4.46 0.35 -12.66
N ALA A 112 -3.19 0.73 -12.54
CA ALA A 112 -2.13 -0.15 -12.04
C ALA A 112 -2.32 -0.51 -10.54
N ASP A 113 -2.79 0.46 -9.73
CA ASP A 113 -3.08 0.27 -8.30
C ASP A 113 -4.37 -0.56 -8.11
N PRO A 114 -4.31 -1.71 -7.40
CA PRO A 114 -5.46 -2.58 -7.19
C PRO A 114 -6.59 -1.95 -6.36
N ASN A 115 -6.29 -1.03 -5.44
CA ASN A 115 -7.31 -0.35 -4.64
C ASN A 115 -8.08 0.67 -5.48
N VAL A 116 -7.42 1.26 -6.48
CA VAL A 116 -8.06 2.14 -7.45
C VAL A 116 -8.99 1.35 -8.36
N ARG A 117 -8.58 0.16 -8.82
CA ARG A 117 -9.47 -0.75 -9.58
C ARG A 117 -10.70 -1.17 -8.77
N LEU A 118 -10.49 -1.59 -7.52
CA LEU A 118 -11.58 -1.93 -6.60
C LEU A 118 -12.56 -0.76 -6.45
N ALA A 119 -12.05 0.47 -6.35
CA ALA A 119 -12.92 1.63 -6.25
C ALA A 119 -13.67 1.97 -7.55
N SER A 120 -13.05 1.75 -8.72
CA SER A 120 -13.74 1.86 -10.02
C SER A 120 -14.96 0.93 -10.06
N GLU A 121 -14.81 -0.33 -9.62
CA GLU A 121 -15.92 -1.29 -9.55
C GLU A 121 -17.07 -0.75 -8.68
N LYS A 122 -16.75 -0.21 -7.49
CA LYS A 122 -17.76 0.37 -6.58
C LYS A 122 -18.39 1.66 -7.10
N ILE A 123 -17.65 2.47 -7.85
CA ILE A 123 -18.20 3.62 -8.57
C ILE A 123 -19.18 3.14 -9.64
N GLY A 124 -18.85 2.08 -10.39
CA GLY A 124 -19.74 1.47 -11.37
C GLY A 124 -21.05 0.95 -10.75
N GLU A 125 -20.95 0.24 -9.62
CA GLU A 125 -22.14 -0.21 -8.86
C GLU A 125 -23.01 0.97 -8.40
N PHE A 126 -22.39 2.05 -7.91
CA PHE A 126 -23.11 3.24 -7.47
C PHE A 126 -23.72 4.03 -8.63
N HIS A 127 -23.04 4.10 -9.76
CA HIS A 127 -23.53 4.72 -11.00
C HIS A 127 -24.77 4.00 -11.51
N ALA A 128 -24.73 2.67 -11.61
CA ALA A 128 -25.88 1.86 -12.01
C ALA A 128 -27.07 2.03 -11.06
N LEU A 129 -26.83 2.09 -9.74
CA LEU A 129 -27.88 2.35 -8.75
C LEU A 129 -28.53 3.72 -8.96
N ARG A 130 -27.74 4.76 -9.23
CA ARG A 130 -28.25 6.12 -9.46
C ARG A 130 -29.08 6.19 -10.74
N LEU A 131 -28.63 5.58 -11.83
CA LEU A 131 -29.38 5.51 -13.09
C LEU A 131 -30.74 4.83 -12.88
N ARG A 132 -30.76 3.68 -12.22
CA ARG A 132 -32.01 2.96 -11.91
C ARG A 132 -33.02 3.82 -11.14
N ARG A 133 -32.57 4.51 -10.08
CA ARG A 133 -33.43 5.40 -9.29
C ARG A 133 -33.96 6.56 -10.13
N ALA A 134 -33.13 7.12 -11.00
CA ALA A 134 -33.53 8.20 -11.90
C ALA A 134 -34.59 7.72 -12.92
N GLU A 135 -34.43 6.50 -13.47
CA GLU A 135 -35.41 5.87 -14.37
C GLU A 135 -36.76 5.61 -13.66
N GLU A 136 -36.72 5.24 -12.37
CA GLU A 136 -37.90 5.07 -11.52
C GLU A 136 -38.56 6.40 -11.10
N GLY A 137 -37.98 7.55 -11.51
CA GLY A 137 -38.47 8.88 -11.13
C GLY A 137 -38.17 9.27 -9.68
N GLU A 138 -37.29 8.52 -9.02
CA GLU A 138 -36.89 8.75 -7.64
C GLU A 138 -35.65 9.63 -7.52
N ILE A 139 -35.43 10.19 -6.32
CA ILE A 139 -34.24 10.98 -6.03
C ILE A 139 -33.03 10.06 -5.92
N ALA A 140 -32.13 10.13 -6.89
CA ALA A 140 -30.91 9.35 -6.89
C ALA A 140 -29.96 9.75 -5.73
N PRO A 141 -29.40 8.77 -4.98
CA PRO A 141 -28.60 9.04 -3.78
C PRO A 141 -27.30 9.76 -4.10
N SER A 142 -26.94 10.80 -3.35
CA SER A 142 -25.72 11.61 -3.59
C SER A 142 -24.43 10.96 -3.07
N ARG A 143 -24.53 9.97 -2.19
CA ARG A 143 -23.37 9.25 -1.66
C ARG A 143 -23.69 7.80 -1.30
N ARG A 144 -22.68 6.94 -1.32
CA ARG A 144 -22.73 5.58 -0.79
C ARG A 144 -21.41 5.22 -0.13
N VAL A 145 -21.50 4.57 1.02
CA VAL A 145 -20.36 3.99 1.74
C VAL A 145 -20.38 2.49 1.48
N PHE A 146 -19.22 1.91 1.18
CA PHE A 146 -19.00 0.48 1.06
C PHE A 146 -18.04 0.07 2.16
N TYR A 147 -18.43 -0.90 2.98
CA TYR A 147 -17.60 -1.43 4.06
C TYR A 147 -16.85 -2.68 3.62
N ALA A 148 -15.84 -3.11 4.37
CA ALA A 148 -15.00 -4.27 4.09
C ALA A 148 -15.77 -5.56 3.70
N SER A 149 -17.01 -5.73 4.18
CA SER A 149 -17.88 -6.86 3.80
C SER A 149 -18.39 -6.81 2.35
N GLU A 150 -18.45 -5.61 1.76
CA GLU A 150 -18.91 -5.34 0.40
C GLU A 150 -17.74 -5.07 -0.57
N LEU A 151 -16.51 -5.02 -0.05
CA LEU A 151 -15.31 -4.77 -0.84
C LEU A 151 -14.84 -6.05 -1.48
#